data_AF-A0A1S2XCH2-F1
#
_entry.id   AF-A0A1S2XCH2-F1
#
_cell.length_a   1.000
_cell.length_b   1.000
_cell.length_c   1.000
_cell.angle_alpha   90.00
_cell.angle_beta   90.00
_cell.angle_gamma   90.00
#
_symmetry.space_group_name_H-M   'P 1'
#
loop_
_entity.id
_entity.type
_entity.pdbx_description
1 polymer ?
#
loop_
_entity_poly.entity_id
_entity_poly.type
_entity_poly.pdbx_seq_one_letter_code
_entity_poly.pdbx_strand_id
1 'polypeptide(L)'
;MTMEDTTWEQRLQALTHILTNPTTTPTLHSQFFIAKQIPCYLNWDYPPILCSNPSLLKKWEFSFFLKRVFTMGLPQTSWRSKCPFQQPPPLILAEGVEEAQWGKEQRKAYVRKRFARKPLGTNVNPLLPILIPNFLLLSLMIWNPFYYLD
;
A
#
# COMPACT_ATOMS: atom_id res chain seq x y z
N MET A 1 20.40 -1.62 9.08
CA MET A 1 20.56 -2.10 7.70
C MET A 1 19.46 -1.50 6.86
N THR A 2 19.80 -0.49 6.08
CA THR A 2 18.92 0.10 5.05
C THR A 2 18.91 -0.84 3.83
N MET A 3 17.99 -0.66 2.88
CA MET A 3 17.88 -1.54 1.70
C MET A 3 19.19 -1.74 0.93
N GLU A 4 20.16 -0.84 1.11
CA GLU A 4 21.48 -0.90 0.51
C GLU A 4 22.28 -2.16 0.88
N ASP A 5 22.00 -2.83 2.00
CA ASP A 5 22.83 -3.94 2.50
C ASP A 5 22.53 -5.32 1.87
N THR A 6 21.56 -5.40 0.95
CA THR A 6 21.25 -6.66 0.25
C THR A 6 22.22 -6.90 -0.91
N THR A 7 22.81 -8.10 -0.99
CA THR A 7 23.72 -8.45 -2.09
C THR A 7 22.97 -8.57 -3.41
N TRP A 8 23.65 -8.31 -4.53
CA TRP A 8 23.03 -8.36 -5.87
C TRP A 8 22.36 -9.72 -6.15
N GLU A 9 22.98 -10.82 -5.74
CA GLU A 9 22.45 -12.18 -5.91
C GLU A 9 21.14 -12.38 -5.16
N GLN A 10 21.05 -11.91 -3.91
CA GLN A 10 19.82 -11.98 -3.12
C GLN A 10 18.69 -11.19 -3.79
N ARG A 11 19.00 -10.02 -4.35
CA ARG A 11 18.03 -9.20 -5.08
C ARG A 11 17.52 -9.92 -6.33
N LEU A 12 18.42 -10.52 -7.11
CA LEU A 12 18.06 -11.27 -8.30
C LEU A 12 17.17 -12.48 -7.97
N GLN A 13 17.50 -13.24 -6.93
CA GLN A 13 16.69 -14.38 -6.52
C GLN A 13 15.29 -13.95 -6.04
N ALA A 14 15.20 -12.85 -5.27
CA ALA A 14 13.93 -12.32 -4.79
C ALA A 14 13.04 -11.86 -5.96
N LEU A 15 13.62 -11.08 -6.88
CA LEU A 15 12.94 -10.61 -8.08
C LEU A 15 12.48 -11.76 -8.96
N THR A 16 13.36 -12.72 -9.22
CA THR A 16 13.03 -13.90 -10.03
C THR A 16 11.82 -14.61 -9.46
N HIS A 17 11.83 -14.89 -8.16
CA HIS A 17 10.73 -15.60 -7.49
C HIS A 17 9.41 -14.82 -7.51
N ILE A 18 9.44 -13.49 -7.35
CA ILE A 18 8.24 -12.63 -7.43
C ILE A 18 7.69 -12.58 -8.85
N LEU A 19 8.56 -12.50 -9.86
CA LEU A 19 8.16 -12.37 -11.26
C LEU A 19 7.64 -13.69 -11.84
N THR A 20 8.18 -14.84 -11.42
CA THR A 20 7.74 -16.16 -11.89
C THR A 20 6.46 -16.64 -11.21
N ASN A 21 6.16 -16.15 -9.99
CA ASN A 21 4.97 -16.53 -9.22
C ASN A 21 4.06 -15.32 -8.95
N PRO A 22 3.36 -14.79 -9.96
CA PRO A 22 2.41 -13.71 -9.76
C PRO A 22 1.22 -14.19 -8.92
N THR A 23 1.18 -13.75 -7.67
CA THR A 23 0.09 -14.08 -6.72
C THR A 23 -0.36 -12.84 -5.97
N THR A 24 -1.59 -12.85 -5.48
CA THR A 24 -2.13 -11.88 -4.51
C THR A 24 -2.04 -12.42 -3.08
N THR A 25 -2.02 -13.75 -2.93
CA THR A 25 -1.95 -14.46 -1.66
C THR A 25 -0.72 -15.37 -1.65
N PRO A 26 0.45 -14.85 -1.26
CA PRO A 26 1.68 -15.63 -1.24
C PRO A 26 1.62 -16.73 -0.19
N THR A 27 2.12 -17.91 -0.52
CA THR A 27 2.28 -19.03 0.42
C THR A 27 3.28 -18.69 1.55
N LEU A 28 3.22 -19.41 2.67
CA LEU A 28 4.18 -19.19 3.77
C LEU A 28 5.62 -19.45 3.33
N HIS A 29 5.86 -20.49 2.54
CA HIS A 29 7.18 -20.80 1.99
C HIS A 29 7.72 -19.63 1.15
N SER A 30 6.90 -19.11 0.24
CA SER A 30 7.28 -18.02 -0.65
C SER A 30 7.58 -16.74 0.15
N GLN A 31 6.80 -16.48 1.20
CA GLN A 31 7.03 -15.38 2.14
C GLN A 31 8.34 -15.52 2.92
N PHE A 32 8.60 -16.70 3.49
CA PHE A 32 9.82 -16.98 4.25
C PHE A 32 11.08 -16.88 3.38
N PHE A 33 11.03 -17.42 2.16
CA PHE A 33 12.13 -17.35 1.20
C PHE A 33 12.55 -15.90 0.92
N ILE A 34 11.59 -15.01 0.66
CA ILE A 34 11.86 -13.60 0.42
C ILE A 34 12.32 -12.90 1.71
N ALA A 35 11.72 -13.20 2.86
CA ALA A 35 12.15 -12.63 4.13
C ALA A 35 13.61 -12.99 4.44
N LYS A 36 14.08 -14.18 4.04
CA LYS A 36 15.49 -14.56 4.17
C LYS A 36 16.42 -13.70 3.31
N GLN A 37 15.98 -13.31 2.12
CA GLN A 37 16.76 -12.46 1.20
C GLN A 37 16.67 -10.97 1.56
N ILE A 38 15.54 -10.52 2.11
CA ILE A 38 15.27 -9.12 2.46
C ILE A 38 14.67 -9.07 3.88
N PRO A 39 15.51 -9.22 4.92
CA PRO A 39 15.04 -9.48 6.29
C PRO A 39 14.33 -8.30 6.96
N CYS A 40 14.62 -7.06 6.55
CA CYS A 40 14.19 -5.86 7.27
C CYS A 40 13.13 -5.03 6.52
N TYR A 41 12.36 -5.62 5.61
CA TYR A 41 11.37 -4.88 4.81
C TYR A 41 9.97 -4.86 5.44
N LEU A 42 9.43 -3.65 5.63
CA LEU A 42 8.19 -3.44 6.40
C LEU A 42 6.90 -3.59 5.58
N ASN A 43 6.95 -3.56 4.24
CA ASN A 43 5.72 -3.64 3.44
C ASN A 43 5.31 -5.07 3.08
N TRP A 44 6.11 -6.08 3.45
CA TRP A 44 5.71 -7.48 3.30
C TRP A 44 4.66 -7.88 4.33
N ASP A 45 3.86 -8.89 3.98
CA ASP A 45 2.88 -9.49 4.88
C ASP A 45 3.53 -10.44 5.90
N TYR A 46 4.80 -10.81 5.68
CA TYR A 46 5.57 -11.63 6.59
C TYR A 46 6.29 -10.75 7.62
N PRO A 47 6.25 -11.10 8.92
CA PRO A 47 6.90 -10.31 9.95
C PRO A 47 8.44 -10.29 9.77
N PRO A 48 9.11 -9.15 9.99
CA PRO A 48 10.57 -9.01 9.83
C PRO A 48 11.34 -9.62 11.01
N ILE A 49 11.05 -10.88 11.35
CA ILE A 49 11.63 -11.62 12.49
C ILE A 49 13.13 -11.86 12.28
N LEU A 50 13.56 -12.01 11.03
CA LEU A 50 14.95 -12.25 10.65
C LEU A 50 15.80 -10.97 10.71
N CYS A 51 15.20 -9.81 10.97
CA CYS A 51 15.93 -8.57 11.12
C CYS A 51 16.49 -8.43 12.54
N SER A 52 17.77 -8.05 12.66
CA SER A 52 18.43 -7.88 13.96
C SER A 52 17.87 -6.75 14.81
N ASN A 53 17.02 -5.88 14.27
CA ASN A 53 16.50 -4.70 14.98
C ASN A 53 15.05 -4.95 15.48
N PRO A 54 14.85 -5.15 16.79
CA PRO A 54 13.53 -5.48 17.36
C PRO A 54 12.52 -4.33 17.26
N SER A 55 12.97 -3.08 17.08
CA SER A 55 12.08 -1.93 16.92
C SER A 55 11.27 -1.97 15.62
N LEU A 56 11.75 -2.68 14.59
CA LEU A 56 11.06 -2.82 13.32
C LEU A 56 9.84 -3.72 13.41
N LEU A 57 9.85 -4.69 14.32
CA LEU A 57 8.72 -5.60 14.52
C LEU A 57 7.48 -4.83 15.02
N LYS A 58 7.66 -3.94 16.01
CA LYS A 58 6.57 -3.07 16.51
C LYS A 58 6.03 -2.13 15.41
N LYS A 59 6.92 -1.55 14.60
CA LYS A 59 6.54 -0.70 13.46
C LYS A 59 5.78 -1.50 12.40
N TRP A 60 6.20 -2.73 12.15
CA TRP A 60 5.53 -3.63 11.23
C TRP A 60 4.13 -4.00 11.73
N GLU A 61 3.99 -4.40 13.00
CA GLU A 61 2.70 -4.75 13.60
C GLU A 61 1.70 -3.59 13.50
N PHE A 62 2.14 -2.38 13.86
CA PHE A 62 1.31 -1.19 13.77
C PHE A 62 0.91 -0.88 12.32
N SER A 63 1.86 -0.94 11.38
CA SER A 63 1.60 -0.74 9.95
C SER A 63 0.64 -1.79 9.38
N PHE A 64 0.83 -3.05 9.75
CA PHE A 64 0.00 -4.16 9.32
C PHE A 64 -1.43 -4.02 9.87
N PHE A 65 -1.57 -3.66 11.14
CA PHE A 65 -2.86 -3.39 11.76
C PHE A 65 -3.59 -2.23 11.07
N LEU A 66 -2.93 -1.09 10.89
CA LEU A 66 -3.52 0.05 10.19
C LEU A 66 -3.90 -0.29 8.75
N LYS A 67 -3.02 -0.98 8.00
CA LYS A 67 -3.36 -1.47 6.66
C LYS A 67 -4.62 -2.33 6.73
N ARG A 68 -4.70 -3.31 7.63
CA ARG A 68 -5.87 -4.19 7.73
C ARG A 68 -7.17 -3.44 8.08
N VAL A 69 -7.11 -2.43 8.93
CA VAL A 69 -8.27 -1.59 9.32
C VAL A 69 -8.69 -0.66 8.18
N PHE A 70 -7.74 -0.01 7.50
CA PHE A 70 -8.03 0.95 6.43
C PHE A 70 -8.35 0.31 5.07
N THR A 71 -7.95 -0.95 4.83
CA THR A 71 -8.20 -1.65 3.56
C THR A 71 -9.63 -2.21 3.46
N MET A 72 -10.62 -1.62 4.16
CA MET A 72 -12.06 -1.96 4.05
C MET A 72 -12.62 -1.66 2.64
N GLY A 73 -12.22 -2.46 1.64
CA GLY A 73 -12.76 -2.42 0.27
C GLY A 73 -11.76 -2.13 -0.85
N LEU A 74 -10.47 -1.91 -0.55
CA LEU A 74 -9.45 -1.78 -1.61
C LEU A 74 -9.05 -3.17 -2.13
N PRO A 75 -8.89 -3.35 -3.46
CA PRO A 75 -8.48 -4.62 -4.03
C PRO A 75 -7.12 -5.03 -3.47
N GLN A 76 -6.96 -6.32 -3.15
CA GLN A 76 -5.67 -6.87 -2.72
C GLN A 76 -4.61 -6.56 -3.78
N THR A 77 -3.61 -5.78 -3.40
CA THR A 77 -2.54 -5.41 -4.30
C THR A 77 -1.70 -6.65 -4.61
N SER A 78 -1.31 -6.81 -5.88
CA SER A 78 -0.46 -7.93 -6.30
C SER A 78 0.79 -8.02 -5.42
N TRP A 79 1.23 -9.22 -5.08
CA TRP A 79 2.45 -9.41 -4.28
C TRP A 79 3.67 -8.76 -4.96
N ARG A 80 3.66 -8.74 -6.29
CA ARG A 80 4.57 -7.99 -7.15
C ARG A 80 4.64 -6.50 -6.78
N SER A 81 3.52 -5.81 -6.59
CA SER A 81 3.52 -4.38 -6.24
C SER A 81 4.13 -4.05 -4.86
N LYS A 82 4.29 -5.04 -3.98
CA LYS A 82 4.95 -4.87 -2.67
C LYS A 82 6.47 -5.02 -2.76
N CYS A 83 7.03 -5.33 -3.93
CA CYS A 83 8.47 -5.49 -4.09
C CYS A 83 9.20 -4.15 -3.90
N PRO A 84 10.30 -4.13 -3.13
CA PRO A 84 11.10 -2.92 -2.93
C PRO A 84 11.91 -2.50 -4.16
N PHE A 85 12.18 -3.44 -5.07
CA PHE A 85 13.05 -3.21 -6.21
C PHE A 85 12.26 -2.74 -7.42
N GLN A 86 12.94 -2.01 -8.30
CA GLN A 86 12.36 -1.61 -9.58
C GLN A 86 12.07 -2.86 -10.40
N GLN A 87 10.83 -2.99 -10.83
CA GLN A 87 10.38 -4.11 -11.64
C GLN A 87 10.38 -3.75 -13.11
N PRO A 88 10.56 -4.75 -13.99
CA PRO A 88 10.27 -4.55 -15.39
C PRO A 88 8.81 -4.10 -15.54
N PRO A 89 8.49 -3.27 -16.53
CA PRO A 89 7.10 -2.98 -16.86
C PRO A 89 6.35 -4.28 -17.15
N PRO A 90 5.05 -4.37 -16.82
CA PRO A 90 4.26 -5.53 -17.19
C PRO A 90 4.20 -5.66 -18.71
N LEU A 91 4.39 -6.88 -19.23
CA LEU A 91 4.27 -7.17 -20.67
C LEU A 91 2.84 -6.99 -21.17
N ILE A 92 1.86 -7.15 -20.29
CA ILE A 92 0.43 -6.98 -20.57
C ILE A 92 -0.09 -5.89 -19.62
N LEU A 93 -0.59 -4.80 -20.19
CA LEU A 93 -1.23 -3.75 -19.40
C LEU A 93 -2.58 -4.24 -18.88
N ALA A 94 -2.95 -3.79 -17.68
CA ALA A 94 -4.26 -4.09 -17.12
C ALA A 94 -5.36 -3.51 -18.01
N GLU A 95 -6.52 -4.17 -18.07
CA GLU A 95 -7.66 -3.72 -18.85
C GLU A 95 -8.05 -2.28 -18.46
N GLY A 96 -8.09 -1.38 -19.46
CA GLY A 96 -8.34 0.06 -19.24
C GLY A 96 -7.12 0.92 -18.89
N VAL A 97 -5.91 0.33 -18.87
CA VAL A 97 -4.64 1.06 -18.79
C VAL A 97 -4.04 1.14 -20.19
N GLU A 98 -4.21 2.29 -20.85
CA GLU A 98 -3.55 2.60 -22.13
C GLU A 98 -2.03 2.73 -21.93
N GLU A 99 -1.24 2.38 -22.96
CA GLU A 99 0.20 2.61 -22.96
C GLU A 99 0.52 4.08 -22.65
N ALA A 100 1.47 4.30 -21.75
CA ALA A 100 1.80 5.64 -21.29
C ALA A 100 2.50 6.43 -22.41
N GLN A 101 1.72 7.17 -23.19
CA GLN A 101 2.26 8.10 -24.17
C GLN A 101 2.55 9.44 -23.49
N TRP A 102 3.84 9.75 -23.32
CA TRP A 102 4.32 10.87 -22.50
C TRP A 102 4.43 12.21 -23.26
N GLY A 103 3.79 12.36 -24.41
CA GLY A 103 3.73 13.64 -25.13
C GLY A 103 3.07 14.73 -24.30
N LYS A 104 3.43 16.01 -24.53
CA LYS A 104 2.90 17.15 -23.75
C LYS A 104 1.36 17.22 -23.76
N GLU A 105 0.74 16.93 -24.90
CA GLU A 105 -0.72 16.95 -25.07
C GLU A 105 -1.39 15.72 -24.44
N GLN A 106 -0.78 14.56 -24.60
CA GLN A 106 -1.27 13.29 -24.05
C GLN A 106 -1.22 13.28 -22.53
N ARG A 107 -0.19 13.88 -21.91
CA ARG A 107 -0.12 14.11 -20.46
C ARG A 107 -1.31 14.92 -19.96
N LYS A 108 -1.68 16.01 -20.65
CA LYS A 108 -2.86 16.82 -20.29
C LYS A 108 -4.15 16.01 -20.41
N ALA A 109 -4.31 15.23 -21.47
CA ALA A 109 -5.47 14.38 -21.68
C ALA A 109 -5.59 13.27 -20.61
N TYR A 110 -4.48 12.61 -20.25
CA TYR A 110 -4.44 11.60 -19.19
C TYR A 110 -4.87 12.18 -17.83
N VAL A 111 -4.36 13.35 -17.47
CA VAL A 111 -4.74 14.04 -16.24
C VAL A 111 -6.23 14.36 -16.22
N ARG A 112 -6.80 14.88 -17.32
CA ARG A 112 -8.25 15.12 -17.44
C ARG A 112 -9.07 13.84 -17.31
N LYS A 113 -8.69 12.76 -18.01
CA LYS A 113 -9.34 11.44 -17.89
C LYS A 113 -9.29 10.93 -16.44
N ARG A 114 -8.18 11.12 -15.73
CA ARG A 114 -8.02 10.69 -14.33
C ARG A 114 -8.94 11.46 -13.38
N PHE A 115 -9.06 12.77 -13.53
CA PHE A 115 -10.00 13.58 -12.74
C PHE A 115 -11.48 13.28 -13.05
N ALA A 116 -11.77 12.81 -14.26
CA ALA A 116 -13.12 12.40 -14.65
C ALA A 116 -13.51 10.99 -14.15
N ARG A 117 -12.55 10.17 -13.67
CA ARG A 117 -12.84 8.85 -13.10
C ARG A 117 -13.55 9.04 -11.76
N LYS A 118 -14.78 8.52 -11.65
CA LYS A 118 -15.54 8.50 -10.40
C LYS A 118 -14.73 7.77 -9.31
N PRO A 119 -14.66 8.28 -8.07
CA PRO A 119 -13.95 7.60 -7.00
C PRO A 119 -14.54 6.21 -6.77
N LEU A 120 -13.68 5.20 -6.75
CA LEU A 120 -14.03 3.82 -6.42
C LEU A 120 -14.54 3.78 -4.98
N GLY A 121 -15.85 3.65 -4.80
CA GLY A 121 -16.44 3.22 -3.52
C GLY A 121 -17.51 4.12 -2.91
N THR A 122 -17.72 5.33 -3.42
CA THR A 122 -18.73 6.22 -2.80
C THR A 122 -19.37 7.15 -3.82
N ASN A 123 -20.67 6.93 -4.07
CA ASN A 123 -21.56 7.92 -4.72
C ASN A 123 -21.87 9.11 -3.80
N VAL A 124 -21.27 9.18 -2.61
CA VAL A 124 -21.41 10.32 -1.70
C VAL A 124 -20.43 11.42 -2.07
N ASN A 125 -20.90 12.66 -1.92
CA ASN A 125 -20.14 13.87 -2.15
C ASN A 125 -18.82 13.82 -1.34
N PRO A 126 -17.65 14.07 -1.96
CA PRO A 126 -16.34 14.01 -1.29
C PRO A 126 -16.21 14.92 -0.07
N LEU A 127 -17.09 15.92 0.10
CA LEU A 127 -17.14 16.77 1.28
C LEU A 127 -17.74 16.08 2.51
N LEU A 128 -18.63 15.09 2.33
CA LEU A 128 -19.30 14.40 3.45
C LEU A 128 -18.35 13.74 4.46
N PRO A 129 -17.34 12.94 4.06
CA PRO A 129 -16.41 12.32 5.01
C PRO A 129 -15.53 13.32 5.76
N ILE A 130 -15.42 14.57 5.29
CA ILE A 130 -14.69 15.65 5.97
C ILE A 130 -15.62 16.45 6.88
N LEU A 131 -16.83 16.77 6.39
CA LEU A 131 -17.79 17.59 7.11
C LEU A 131 -18.39 16.87 8.31
N ILE A 132 -18.74 15.57 8.19
CA ILE A 132 -19.42 14.83 9.26
C ILE A 132 -18.59 14.79 10.55
N PRO A 133 -17.29 14.41 10.55
CA PRO A 133 -16.49 14.40 11.77
C PRO A 133 -16.30 15.81 12.37
N ASN A 134 -16.12 16.83 11.51
CA ASN A 134 -15.89 18.21 11.95
C ASN A 134 -17.15 18.82 12.58
N PHE A 135 -18.33 18.58 12.02
CA PHE A 135 -19.59 19.01 12.63
C PHE A 135 -19.89 18.27 13.93
N LEU A 136 -19.53 16.98 14.02
CA LEU A 136 -19.66 16.22 15.26
C LEU A 136 -18.74 16.78 16.36
N LEU A 137 -17.49 17.12 16.02
CA LEU A 137 -16.55 17.82 16.91
C LEU A 137 -17.08 19.19 17.34
N LEU A 138 -17.58 20.00 16.40
CA LEU A 138 -18.18 21.30 16.68
C LEU A 138 -19.39 21.16 17.61
N SER A 139 -20.24 20.16 17.38
CA SER A 139 -21.40 19.86 18.22
C SER A 139 -20.99 19.49 19.64
N LEU A 140 -19.92 18.70 19.81
CA LEU A 140 -19.39 18.35 21.14
C LEU A 140 -18.75 19.54 21.86
N MET A 141 -18.14 20.47 21.12
CA MET A 141 -17.60 21.70 21.71
C MET A 141 -18.70 22.65 22.18
N ILE A 142 -19.80 22.76 21.41
CA ILE A 142 -20.93 23.63 21.77
C ILE A 142 -21.77 22.99 22.88
N TRP A 143 -21.99 21.68 22.79
CA TRP A 143 -22.75 20.92 23.76
C TRP A 143 -21.78 20.10 24.60
N ASN A 144 -21.24 20.69 25.68
CA ASN A 144 -20.36 19.99 26.61
C ASN A 144 -21.13 18.83 27.25
N PRO A 145 -20.92 17.56 26.85
CA PRO A 145 -21.67 16.45 27.41
C PRO A 145 -21.15 16.08 28.81
N PHE A 146 -20.03 16.68 29.25
CA PHE A 146 -19.36 16.43 30.52
C PHE A 146 -19.60 17.53 31.55
N TYR A 147 -20.71 18.27 31.45
CA TYR A 147 -21.09 19.32 32.40
C TYR A 147 -21.21 18.83 33.87
N TYR A 148 -21.18 17.51 34.11
CA TYR A 148 -21.25 16.88 35.42
C TYR A 148 -19.88 16.50 36.02
N LEU A 149 -18.77 16.75 35.31
CA LEU A 149 -17.39 16.48 35.76
C LEU A 149 -16.63 17.73 36.23
N ASP A 150 -17.25 18.91 36.17
CA ASP A 150 -16.80 20.17 36.79
C ASP A 150 -17.56 20.40 38.12
#